data_AF-A0A382EFL1-F1
#
_entry.id   AF-A0A382EFL1-F1
#
_cell.length_a   1.000
_cell.length_b   1.000
_cell.length_c   1.000
_cell.angle_alpha   90.00
_cell.angle_beta   90.00
_cell.angle_gamma   90.00
#
_symmetry.space_group_name_H-M   'P 1'
#
loop_
_entity.id
_entity.type
_entity.pdbx_description
1 polymer ?
#
loop_
_entity_poly.entity_id
_entity_poly.type
_entity_poly.pdbx_seq_one_letter_code
_entity_poly.pdbx_strand_id
1 'polypeptide(L)'
;MVRRFAVDCAVMGLTLGVVHAQDDMMGDEPPPPHPEVVLAPPEGFEPPEDMPPRMTGDPEADAGAMLDTFFQLMDADGSGAIDFEEFKA
;
A
#
# COMPACT_ATOMS: atom_id res chain seq x y z
N MET A 1 6.85 20.77 57.09
CA MET A 1 6.66 21.34 55.73
C MET A 1 7.78 20.95 54.76
N VAL A 2 9.06 20.92 55.19
CA VAL A 2 10.23 20.60 54.34
C VAL A 2 10.18 19.24 53.63
N ARG A 3 9.63 18.19 54.27
CA ARG A 3 9.54 16.83 53.68
C ARG A 3 8.59 16.71 52.49
N ARG A 4 7.55 17.56 52.41
CA ARG A 4 6.59 17.57 51.30
C ARG A 4 7.23 18.19 50.05
N PHE A 5 7.90 19.33 50.24
CA PHE A 5 8.69 19.99 49.19
C PHE A 5 9.79 19.10 48.60
N ALA A 6 10.49 18.32 49.43
CA ALA A 6 11.51 17.40 48.94
C ALA A 6 10.94 16.29 48.02
N VAL A 7 9.73 15.80 48.33
CA VAL A 7 9.04 14.80 47.50
C VAL A 7 8.54 15.44 46.20
N ASP A 8 7.99 16.65 46.27
CA ASP A 8 7.49 17.35 45.07
C ASP A 8 8.63 17.67 44.08
N CYS A 9 9.80 18.11 44.57
CA CYS A 9 10.98 18.31 43.73
C CYS A 9 11.51 17.00 43.12
N ALA A 10 11.46 15.89 43.87
CA ALA A 10 11.89 14.58 43.36
C ALA A 10 10.96 14.07 42.25
N VAL A 11 9.64 14.25 42.40
CA VAL A 11 8.66 13.85 41.37
C VAL A 11 8.82 14.70 40.11
N MET A 12 8.99 16.02 40.22
CA MET A 12 9.22 16.88 39.06
C MET A 12 10.53 16.55 38.32
N GLY A 13 11.62 16.30 39.07
CA GLY A 13 12.91 15.91 38.48
C GLY A 13 12.83 14.59 37.70
N LEU A 14 12.04 13.62 38.18
CA LEU A 14 11.87 12.32 37.54
C LEU A 14 11.05 12.43 36.24
N THR A 15 10.12 13.38 36.14
CA THR A 15 9.33 13.61 34.92
C THR A 15 10.10 14.36 33.81
N LEU A 16 11.01 15.27 34.16
CA LEU A 16 11.77 16.04 33.16
C LEU A 16 12.97 15.27 32.59
N GLY A 17 13.56 14.34 33.36
CA GLY A 17 14.72 13.56 32.92
C GLY A 17 14.42 12.54 31.80
N VAL A 18 13.18 12.04 31.71
CA VAL A 18 12.78 11.07 30.67
C VAL A 18 12.62 11.74 29.29
N VAL A 19 12.27 13.02 29.24
CA VAL A 19 12.03 13.74 27.98
C VAL A 19 13.34 14.14 27.29
N HIS A 20 14.35 14.59 28.05
CA HIS A 20 15.62 15.06 27.47
C HIS A 20 16.52 13.95 26.89
N ALA A 21 16.32 12.69 27.29
CA ALA A 21 17.13 11.57 26.78
C ALA A 21 16.72 11.08 25.39
N GLN A 22 15.57 11.54 24.86
CA GLN A 22 15.08 11.13 23.54
C GLN A 22 15.34 12.17 22.44
N ASP A 23 15.51 13.46 22.78
CA ASP A 23 15.70 14.51 21.77
C ASP A 23 17.11 14.48 21.15
N ASP A 24 18.15 14.08 21.88
CA ASP A 24 19.54 14.03 21.35
C ASP A 24 19.83 12.81 20.45
N MET A 25 18.90 11.86 20.33
CA MET A 25 19.05 10.67 19.46
C MET A 25 18.35 10.83 18.11
N MET A 26 17.78 12.00 17.83
CA MET A 26 17.22 12.34 16.53
C MET A 26 18.30 13.08 15.74
N GLY A 27 19.33 12.33 15.33
CA GLY A 27 20.37 12.85 14.46
C GLY A 27 19.78 13.51 13.23
N ASP A 28 20.20 14.74 12.95
CA ASP A 28 20.00 15.48 11.70
C ASP A 28 20.65 14.80 10.48
N GLU A 29 20.90 13.49 10.51
CA GLU A 29 21.38 12.77 9.35
C GLU A 29 20.20 12.51 8.39
N PRO A 30 20.27 13.00 7.14
CA PRO A 30 19.28 12.64 6.15
C PRO A 30 19.25 11.11 6.06
N PRO A 31 18.04 10.50 5.95
CA PRO A 31 17.93 9.06 5.83
C PRO A 31 18.85 8.57 4.71
N PRO A 32 19.56 7.43 4.89
CA PRO A 32 20.40 6.89 3.84
C PRO A 32 19.55 6.77 2.57
N PRO A 33 20.11 7.11 1.39
CA PRO A 33 19.37 7.03 0.14
C PRO A 33 18.84 5.60 0.02
N HIS A 34 17.53 5.48 0.10
CA HIS A 34 16.87 4.22 -0.18
C HIS A 34 17.20 3.91 -1.65
N PRO A 35 17.54 2.66 -2.00
CA PRO A 35 17.63 2.30 -3.40
C PRO A 35 16.29 2.65 -4.04
N GLU A 36 16.33 3.56 -5.02
CA GLU A 36 15.15 3.93 -5.79
C GLU A 36 14.76 2.70 -6.60
N VAL A 37 13.92 1.85 -6.02
CA VAL A 37 13.31 0.75 -6.76
C VAL A 37 12.33 1.42 -7.70
N VAL A 38 12.76 1.67 -8.93
CA VAL A 38 11.90 2.13 -10.01
C VAL A 38 10.94 0.98 -10.32
N LEU A 39 9.85 0.92 -9.56
CA LEU A 39 8.73 0.00 -9.76
C LEU A 39 7.85 0.42 -10.95
N ALA A 40 8.15 1.57 -11.55
CA ALA A 40 7.47 2.06 -12.74
C ALA A 40 8.00 1.33 -13.99
N PRO A 41 7.12 1.01 -14.96
CA PRO A 41 7.56 0.65 -16.30
C PRO A 41 8.53 1.73 -16.84
N PRO A 42 9.55 1.34 -17.63
CA PRO A 42 10.46 2.30 -18.23
C PRO A 42 9.69 3.35 -19.04
N GLU A 43 10.19 4.60 -19.06
CA GLU A 43 9.59 5.68 -19.87
C GLU A 43 9.48 5.22 -21.33
N GLY A 44 8.28 5.28 -21.91
CA GLY A 44 8.00 4.78 -23.26
C GLY A 44 7.45 3.35 -23.32
N PHE A 45 7.19 2.70 -22.18
CA PHE A 45 6.34 1.51 -22.14
C PHE A 45 4.88 1.91 -22.40
N GLU A 46 4.43 1.74 -23.64
CA GLU A 46 3.00 1.80 -23.95
C GLU A 46 2.34 0.53 -23.39
N PRO A 47 1.34 0.68 -22.50
CA PRO A 47 0.52 -0.44 -22.08
C PRO A 47 0.02 -1.20 -23.32
N PRO A 48 0.05 -2.55 -23.33
CA PRO A 48 -0.57 -3.32 -24.40
C PRO A 48 -2.01 -2.84 -24.64
N GLU A 49 -2.41 -2.69 -25.89
CA GLU A 49 -3.75 -2.19 -26.25
C GLU A 49 -4.87 -3.07 -25.67
N ASP A 50 -4.60 -4.35 -25.42
CA ASP A 50 -5.51 -5.34 -24.83
C ASP A 50 -5.52 -5.34 -23.28
N MET A 51 -5.05 -4.27 -22.63
CA MET A 51 -5.17 -4.19 -21.17
C MET A 51 -6.66 -4.10 -20.79
N PRO A 52 -7.15 -4.92 -19.82
CA PRO A 52 -8.51 -4.76 -19.32
C PRO A 52 -8.70 -3.33 -18.81
N PRO A 53 -9.90 -2.75 -18.96
CA PRO A 53 -10.14 -1.37 -18.57
C PRO A 53 -9.74 -1.16 -17.11
N ARG A 54 -9.08 -0.03 -16.84
CA ARG A 54 -8.75 0.36 -15.46
C ARG A 54 -10.03 0.34 -14.64
N MET A 55 -10.05 -0.43 -13.55
CA MET A 55 -11.14 -0.45 -12.59
C MET A 55 -11.49 1.00 -12.22
N THR A 56 -12.71 1.39 -12.57
CA THR A 56 -13.21 2.76 -12.48
C THR A 56 -13.67 3.10 -11.07
N GLY A 57 -13.80 2.09 -10.20
CA GLY A 57 -14.34 2.23 -8.85
C GLY A 57 -15.87 2.26 -8.82
N ASP A 58 -16.51 2.18 -9.98
CA ASP A 58 -17.94 1.95 -10.13
C ASP A 58 -18.18 0.43 -10.21
N PRO A 59 -18.82 -0.18 -9.19
CA PRO A 59 -19.00 -1.62 -9.14
C PRO A 59 -19.84 -2.20 -10.29
N GLU A 60 -20.72 -1.41 -10.92
CA GLU A 60 -21.55 -1.89 -12.03
C GLU A 60 -20.76 -1.94 -13.35
N ALA A 61 -19.99 -0.89 -13.64
CA ALA A 61 -19.11 -0.84 -14.80
C ALA A 61 -17.95 -1.86 -14.69
N ASP A 62 -17.37 -1.99 -13.49
CA ASP A 62 -16.26 -2.89 -13.23
C ASP A 62 -16.69 -4.36 -13.27
N ALA A 63 -17.94 -4.68 -12.89
CA ALA A 63 -18.50 -6.02 -13.01
C ALA A 63 -18.64 -6.49 -14.46
N GLY A 64 -19.06 -5.60 -15.37
CA GLY A 64 -19.15 -5.92 -16.80
C GLY A 64 -17.78 -6.25 -17.40
N ALA A 65 -16.78 -5.40 -17.14
CA ALA A 65 -15.42 -5.62 -17.61
C ALA A 65 -14.78 -6.91 -17.06
N MET A 66 -15.02 -7.22 -15.78
CA MET A 66 -14.55 -8.48 -15.18
C MET A 66 -15.20 -9.69 -15.80
N LEU A 67 -16.52 -9.64 -16.04
CA LEU A 67 -17.25 -10.73 -16.71
C LEU A 67 -16.76 -10.95 -18.13
N ASP A 68 -16.57 -9.89 -18.92
CA ASP A 68 -16.07 -10.00 -20.29
C ASP A 68 -14.68 -10.62 -20.34
N THR A 69 -13.80 -10.21 -19.41
CA THR A 69 -12.45 -10.77 -19.31
C THR A 69 -12.47 -12.25 -18.92
N PHE A 70 -13.33 -12.63 -17.96
CA PHE A 70 -13.50 -14.01 -17.55
C PHE A 70 -14.09 -14.87 -18.66
N PHE A 71 -15.04 -14.33 -19.41
CA PHE A 71 -15.68 -15.01 -20.52
C PHE A 71 -14.69 -15.29 -21.64
N GLN A 72 -13.90 -14.28 -22.05
CA GLN A 72 -12.85 -14.46 -23.06
C GLN A 72 -11.75 -15.42 -22.61
N LEU A 73 -11.46 -15.50 -21.31
CA LEU A 73 -10.50 -16.47 -20.78
C LEU A 73 -11.01 -17.91 -20.87
N MET A 74 -12.33 -18.10 -20.73
CA MET A 74 -12.96 -19.42 -20.75
C MET A 74 -13.33 -19.91 -22.15
N ASP A 75 -13.73 -18.99 -23.05
CA ASP A 75 -14.03 -19.23 -24.45
C ASP A 75 -12.73 -19.50 -25.23
N ALA A 76 -12.17 -20.69 -25.03
CA ALA A 76 -10.87 -21.09 -25.55
C ALA A 76 -10.89 -21.22 -27.08
N ASP A 77 -12.05 -21.53 -27.65
CA ASP A 77 -12.24 -21.63 -29.10
C ASP A 77 -12.71 -20.31 -29.76
N GLY A 78 -13.11 -19.32 -28.97
CA GLY A 78 -13.56 -18.01 -29.45
C GLY A 78 -14.91 -18.06 -30.15
N SER A 79 -15.74 -19.06 -29.83
CA SER A 79 -17.07 -19.25 -30.41
C SER A 79 -18.09 -18.23 -29.92
N GLY A 80 -17.77 -17.50 -28.85
CA GLY A 80 -18.70 -16.59 -28.17
C GLY A 80 -19.70 -17.34 -27.28
N ALA A 81 -19.44 -18.60 -26.96
CA ALA A 81 -20.23 -19.42 -26.03
C ALA A 81 -19.31 -20.35 -25.23
N ILE A 82 -19.55 -20.49 -23.93
CA ILE A 82 -18.81 -21.46 -23.12
C ILE A 82 -19.48 -22.82 -23.25
N ASP A 83 -18.77 -23.78 -23.82
CA ASP A 83 -19.23 -25.16 -23.94
C ASP A 83 -18.98 -26.00 -22.67
N PHE A 84 -19.47 -27.24 -22.64
CA PHE A 84 -19.34 -28.11 -21.47
C PHE A 84 -17.89 -28.56 -21.21
N GLU A 85 -17.06 -28.64 -22.26
CA GLU A 85 -15.66 -29.01 -22.11
C GLU A 85 -14.86 -27.83 -21.54
N GLU A 86 -15.10 -26.61 -22.03
CA GLU A 86 -14.55 -25.36 -21.52
C GLU A 86 -14.95 -25.10 -20.06
N PHE A 87 -16.17 -25.47 -19.67
CA PHE A 87 -16.63 -25.34 -18.29
C PHE A 87 -15.92 -26.28 -17.29
N LYS A 88 -15.33 -27.38 -17.77
CA LYS A 88 -14.65 -28.38 -16.91
C LYS A 88 -13.15 -28.13 -16.73
N ALA A 89 -12.55 -27.28 -17.56
CA ALA A 89 -11.14 -26.94 -17.53
C ALA A 89 -10.75 -26.21 -16.22
#